data_AF-A0A350M628-F1
#
_entry.id   AF-A0A350M628-F1
#
_cell.length_a   1.000
_cell.length_b   1.000
_cell.length_c   1.000
_cell.angle_alpha   90.00
_cell.angle_beta   90.00
_cell.angle_gamma   90.00
#
_symmetry.space_group_name_H-M   'P 1'
#
loop_
_entity.id
_entity.type
_entity.pdbx_description
1 polymer ?
#
loop_
_entity_poly.entity_id
_entity_poly.type
_entity_poly.pdbx_seq_one_letter_code
_entity_poly.pdbx_strand_id
1 'polypeptide(L)'
;MKIAYIQDWLTVDGGAEKVTREILSLYPEAEVFSLIDFMPHQTRQDVLFGKKAKTSFLQFMPLAKRHYRWYLPIFPMAIESFDLKAYDLIISSSYAVAKGVKKGPGQKHICYCHSPMRYAWDLQEEYLNDMAGKSTVLRGIMRFFLN
;
A
#
# COMPACT_ATOMS: atom_id res chain seq x y z
N MET A 1 15.51 -8.11 -17.00
CA MET A 1 15.45 -7.51 -15.65
C MET A 1 14.02 -7.64 -15.17
N LYS A 2 13.79 -8.29 -14.02
CA LYS A 2 12.45 -8.42 -13.44
C LYS A 2 12.18 -7.25 -12.49
N ILE A 3 11.03 -6.60 -12.66
CA ILE A 3 10.67 -5.39 -11.92
C ILE A 3 9.41 -5.65 -11.10
N ALA A 4 9.48 -5.34 -9.80
CA ALA A 4 8.32 -5.29 -8.93
C ALA A 4 7.93 -3.82 -8.74
N TYR A 5 6.69 -3.48 -9.06
CA TYR A 5 6.09 -2.19 -8.75
C TYR A 5 5.13 -2.32 -7.56
N ILE A 6 5.31 -1.53 -6.51
CA ILE A 6 4.58 -1.64 -5.25
C ILE A 6 3.80 -0.35 -5.02
N GLN A 7 2.47 -0.47 -4.85
CA GLN A 7 1.57 0.62 -4.44
C GLN A 7 0.93 0.25 -3.09
N ASP A 8 0.76 1.21 -2.20
CA ASP A 8 0.16 0.97 -0.87
C ASP A 8 -1.18 0.21 -0.92
N TRP A 9 -2.16 0.74 -1.62
CA TRP A 9 -3.44 0.08 -1.93
C TRP A 9 -4.03 0.63 -3.23
N LEU A 10 -4.83 -0.19 -3.90
CA LEU A 10 -5.49 0.15 -5.17
C LEU A 10 -7.01 0.16 -4.98
N THR A 11 -7.58 1.32 -4.63
CA THR A 11 -9.02 1.46 -4.37
C THR A 11 -9.69 2.59 -5.15
N VAL A 12 -8.93 3.61 -5.55
CA VAL A 12 -9.41 4.85 -6.18
C VAL A 12 -8.45 5.29 -7.27
N ASP A 13 -8.83 6.28 -8.07
CA ASP A 13 -7.92 7.05 -8.93
C ASP A 13 -7.57 8.37 -8.22
N GLY A 14 -6.39 8.43 -7.61
CA GLY A 14 -5.89 9.58 -6.87
C GLY A 14 -4.54 10.08 -7.39
N GLY A 15 -3.92 10.96 -6.61
CA GLY A 15 -2.61 11.52 -6.96
C GLY A 15 -1.51 10.46 -7.08
N ALA A 16 -1.54 9.46 -6.20
CA ALA A 16 -0.59 8.35 -6.24
C ALA A 16 -0.77 7.48 -7.47
N GLU A 17 -2.01 7.25 -7.91
CA GLU A 17 -2.35 6.44 -9.07
C GLU A 17 -1.98 7.10 -10.40
N LYS A 18 -2.00 8.44 -10.46
CA LYS A 18 -1.41 9.17 -11.61
C LYS A 18 0.08 8.87 -11.73
N VAL A 19 0.82 8.88 -10.62
CA VAL A 19 2.24 8.51 -10.61
C VAL A 19 2.43 7.03 -10.93
N THR A 20 1.54 6.15 -10.44
CA THR A 20 1.52 4.73 -10.82
C THR A 20 1.44 4.55 -12.32
N ARG A 21 0.51 5.25 -12.98
CA ARG A 21 0.35 5.17 -14.44
C ARG A 21 1.62 5.57 -15.18
N GLU A 22 2.25 6.68 -14.81
CA GLU A 22 3.48 7.12 -15.48
C GLU A 22 4.64 6.13 -15.24
N ILE A 23 4.80 5.60 -14.02
CA ILE A 23 5.84 4.60 -13.74
C ILE A 23 5.59 3.31 -14.53
N LEU A 24 4.34 2.81 -14.58
CA LEU A 24 4.01 1.61 -15.33
C LEU A 24 4.08 1.82 -16.84
N SER A 25 3.94 3.06 -17.33
CA SER A 25 4.19 3.38 -18.73
C SER A 25 5.68 3.29 -19.08
N LEU A 26 6.57 3.62 -18.14
CA LEU A 26 8.03 3.46 -18.31
C LEU A 26 8.48 2.00 -18.15
N TYR A 27 7.77 1.23 -17.33
CA TYR A 27 8.08 -0.17 -17.02
C TYR A 27 6.86 -1.09 -17.27
N PRO A 28 6.45 -1.26 -18.54
CA PRO A 28 5.25 -2.02 -18.88
C PRO A 28 5.35 -3.52 -18.52
N GLU A 29 6.55 -4.05 -18.33
CA GLU A 29 6.82 -5.42 -17.89
C GLU A 29 6.71 -5.61 -16.36
N ALA A 30 6.63 -4.51 -15.59
CA ALA A 30 6.59 -4.60 -14.14
C ALA A 30 5.37 -5.38 -13.66
N GLU A 31 5.60 -6.22 -12.66
CA GLU A 31 4.53 -6.89 -11.92
C GLU A 31 4.09 -6.01 -10.75
N VAL A 32 2.78 -5.86 -10.59
CA VAL A 32 2.19 -4.94 -9.61
C VAL A 32 1.93 -5.69 -8.31
N PHE A 33 2.29 -5.07 -7.19
CA PHE A 33 2.03 -5.53 -5.84
C PHE A 33 1.29 -4.44 -5.07
N SER A 34 0.35 -4.85 -4.21
CA SER A 34 -0.37 -3.90 -3.36
C SER A 34 -1.00 -4.59 -2.16
N LEU A 35 -1.17 -3.89 -1.02
CA LEU A 35 -1.80 -4.53 0.14
C LEU A 35 -3.17 -5.10 -0.20
N ILE A 36 -3.95 -4.34 -0.97
CA ILE A 36 -5.28 -4.68 -1.48
C ILE A 36 -5.47 -4.13 -2.90
N ASP A 37 -6.33 -4.78 -3.66
CA ASP A 37 -6.78 -4.35 -4.97
C ASP A 37 -8.31 -4.54 -5.08
N PHE A 38 -9.02 -3.43 -4.89
CA PHE A 38 -10.46 -3.33 -5.13
C PHE A 38 -10.76 -2.33 -6.27
N MET A 39 -9.77 -2.02 -7.10
CA MET A 39 -9.90 -1.05 -8.17
C MET A 39 -10.95 -1.51 -9.20
N PRO A 40 -11.92 -0.64 -9.56
CA PRO A 40 -12.90 -0.93 -10.61
C PRO A 40 -12.23 -1.24 -11.95
N HIS A 41 -12.89 -2.03 -12.79
CA HIS A 41 -12.31 -2.45 -14.08
C HIS A 41 -11.94 -1.26 -14.98
N GLN A 42 -12.81 -0.26 -15.10
CA GLN A 42 -12.56 0.91 -15.95
C GLN A 42 -11.30 1.67 -15.49
N THR A 43 -11.26 2.03 -14.22
CA THR A 43 -10.09 2.70 -13.60
C THR A 43 -8.81 1.87 -13.73
N ARG A 44 -8.90 0.54 -13.62
CA ARG A 44 -7.75 -0.36 -13.79
C ARG A 44 -7.16 -0.28 -15.19
N GLN A 45 -7.99 -0.14 -16.23
CA GLN A 45 -7.48 -0.01 -17.59
C GLN A 45 -6.65 1.27 -17.73
N ASP A 46 -7.12 2.36 -17.13
CA ASP A 46 -6.47 3.67 -17.24
C ASP A 46 -5.21 3.80 -16.36
N VAL A 47 -5.23 3.25 -15.15
CA VAL A 47 -4.14 3.40 -14.16
C VAL A 47 -3.10 2.29 -14.28
N LEU A 48 -3.53 1.05 -14.52
CA LEU A 48 -2.68 -0.14 -14.44
C LEU A 48 -2.51 -0.84 -15.80
N PHE A 49 -3.04 -0.28 -16.89
CA PHE A 49 -3.03 -0.92 -18.22
C PHE A 49 -3.64 -2.34 -18.17
N GLY A 50 -4.69 -2.51 -17.37
CA GLY A 50 -5.38 -3.80 -17.18
C GLY A 50 -4.69 -4.78 -16.23
N LYS A 51 -3.49 -4.47 -15.71
CA LYS A 51 -2.78 -5.32 -14.75
C LYS A 51 -3.55 -5.46 -13.45
N LYS A 52 -3.48 -6.64 -12.83
CA LYS A 52 -3.97 -6.89 -11.47
C LYS A 52 -2.80 -6.98 -10.52
N ALA A 53 -2.97 -6.44 -9.31
CA ALA A 53 -1.93 -6.55 -8.31
C ALA A 53 -1.90 -7.94 -7.69
N LYS A 54 -0.69 -8.42 -7.38
CA LYS A 54 -0.48 -9.48 -6.39
C LYS A 54 -0.71 -8.87 -5.02
N THR A 55 -1.71 -9.37 -4.31
CA THR A 55 -2.19 -8.77 -3.06
C THR A 55 -1.65 -9.46 -1.82
N SER A 56 -1.64 -8.74 -0.70
CA SER A 56 -1.31 -9.31 0.61
C SER A 56 -2.48 -10.13 1.17
N PHE A 57 -2.27 -10.77 2.32
CA PHE A 57 -3.35 -11.46 3.04
C PHE A 57 -4.52 -10.53 3.43
N LEU A 58 -4.30 -9.21 3.51
CA LEU A 58 -5.34 -8.22 3.85
C LEU A 58 -6.48 -8.16 2.84
N GLN A 59 -6.24 -8.54 1.58
CA GLN A 59 -7.27 -8.62 0.54
C GLN A 59 -8.44 -9.51 0.96
N PHE A 60 -8.17 -10.55 1.74
CA PHE A 60 -9.12 -11.59 2.11
C PHE A 60 -9.66 -11.43 3.53
N MET A 61 -9.18 -10.43 4.27
CA MET A 61 -9.67 -10.17 5.63
C MET A 61 -11.11 -9.61 5.60
N PRO A 62 -11.92 -9.84 6.65
CA PRO A 62 -13.27 -9.31 6.74
C PRO A 62 -13.31 -7.81 6.49
N LEU A 63 -14.38 -7.28 5.88
CA LEU A 63 -14.54 -5.83 5.68
C LEU A 63 -13.44 -5.12 4.86
N ALA A 64 -12.44 -5.81 4.29
CA ALA A 64 -11.30 -5.18 3.59
C ALA A 64 -11.75 -4.20 2.50
N LYS A 65 -12.80 -4.53 1.74
CA LYS A 65 -13.32 -3.64 0.69
C LYS A 65 -13.81 -2.29 1.19
N ARG A 66 -14.36 -2.22 2.42
CA ARG A 66 -14.96 -0.99 2.99
C ARG A 66 -14.07 -0.33 4.03
N HIS A 67 -13.29 -1.12 4.77
CA HIS A 67 -12.60 -0.72 5.97
C HIS A 67 -11.14 -1.20 6.02
N TYR A 68 -10.46 -1.38 4.88
CA TYR A 68 -9.05 -1.82 4.89
C TYR A 68 -8.14 -0.92 5.74
N ARG A 69 -8.46 0.38 5.86
CA ARG A 69 -7.72 1.30 6.73
C ARG A 69 -7.74 0.87 8.18
N TRP A 70 -8.69 0.04 8.61
CA TRP A 70 -8.73 -0.52 9.95
C TRP A 70 -7.53 -1.40 10.29
N TYR A 71 -6.87 -1.90 9.24
CA TYR A 71 -5.69 -2.73 9.33
C TYR A 71 -4.38 -1.94 9.43
N LEU A 72 -4.43 -0.63 9.70
CA LEU A 72 -3.22 0.19 9.84
C LEU A 72 -2.14 -0.41 10.77
N PRO A 73 -2.49 -0.96 11.96
CA PRO A 73 -1.48 -1.57 12.84
C PRO A 73 -0.78 -2.80 12.22
N ILE A 74 -1.41 -3.48 11.26
CA ILE A 74 -0.89 -4.69 10.62
C ILE A 74 -0.35 -4.44 9.21
N PHE A 75 -0.43 -3.21 8.69
CA PHE A 75 0.14 -2.84 7.39
C PHE A 75 1.66 -3.11 7.29
N PRO A 76 2.51 -2.85 8.31
CA PRO A 76 3.92 -3.20 8.24
C PRO A 76 4.15 -4.70 8.04
N MET A 77 3.40 -5.54 8.75
CA MET A 77 3.47 -6.99 8.58
C MET A 77 3.03 -7.42 7.17
N ALA A 78 1.96 -6.82 6.66
CA ALA A 78 1.43 -7.14 5.34
C ALA A 78 2.38 -6.73 4.21
N ILE A 79 2.99 -5.54 4.29
CA ILE A 79 3.91 -5.09 3.23
C ILE A 79 5.21 -5.88 3.23
N GLU A 80 5.72 -6.26 4.41
CA GLU A 80 6.91 -7.09 4.56
C GLU A 80 6.69 -8.55 4.16
N SER A 81 5.44 -8.98 3.99
CA SER A 81 5.10 -10.36 3.63
C SER A 81 5.32 -10.69 2.14
N PHE A 82 5.51 -9.67 1.29
CA PHE A 82 5.77 -9.90 -0.13
C PHE A 82 7.14 -10.55 -0.37
N ASP A 83 7.13 -11.72 -1.03
CA ASP A 83 8.36 -12.36 -1.50
C ASP A 83 8.80 -11.73 -2.83
N LEU A 84 9.80 -10.84 -2.74
CA LEU A 84 10.35 -10.11 -3.88
C LEU A 84 11.74 -10.61 -4.30
N LYS A 85 12.18 -11.79 -3.84
CA LYS A 85 13.54 -12.32 -4.14
C LYS A 85 13.82 -12.50 -5.63
N ALA A 86 12.78 -12.76 -6.43
CA ALA A 86 12.90 -12.99 -7.86
C ALA A 86 13.03 -11.71 -8.71
N TYR A 87 12.98 -10.52 -8.11
CA TYR A 87 13.01 -9.24 -8.83
C TYR A 87 14.38 -8.58 -8.70
N ASP A 88 14.87 -7.97 -9.77
CA ASP A 88 16.16 -7.26 -9.77
C ASP A 88 16.01 -5.83 -9.26
N LEU A 89 14.84 -5.23 -9.57
CA LEU A 89 14.49 -3.85 -9.25
C LEU A 89 13.12 -3.80 -8.57
N ILE A 90 13.06 -3.08 -7.46
CA ILE A 90 11.86 -2.77 -6.71
C ILE A 90 11.59 -1.27 -6.87
N ILE A 91 10.40 -0.91 -7.35
CA ILE A 91 9.93 0.46 -7.43
C ILE A 91 8.70 0.57 -6.55
N SER A 92 8.73 1.37 -5.49
CA SER A 92 7.56 1.63 -4.65
C SER A 92 7.06 3.05 -4.82
N SER A 93 5.75 3.22 -4.84
CA SER A 93 5.04 4.49 -4.72
C SER A 93 4.35 4.48 -3.37
N SER A 94 4.84 5.30 -2.44
CA SER A 94 4.47 5.18 -1.03
C SER A 94 4.04 6.51 -0.41
N TYR A 95 2.81 6.54 0.09
CA TYR A 95 2.27 7.53 1.03
C TYR A 95 1.98 6.89 2.41
N ALA A 96 2.08 5.56 2.52
CA ALA A 96 1.83 4.80 3.74
C ALA A 96 2.99 3.86 4.10
N VAL A 97 3.01 2.64 3.56
CA VAL A 97 3.90 1.56 3.99
C VAL A 97 4.67 0.86 2.87
N ALA A 98 4.36 1.11 1.59
CA ALA A 98 4.96 0.46 0.42
C ALA A 98 6.49 0.55 0.37
N LYS A 99 7.08 1.60 0.96
CA LYS A 99 8.52 1.72 1.16
C LYS A 99 9.11 0.62 2.07
N GLY A 100 8.30 -0.01 2.91
CA GLY A 100 8.69 -1.03 3.88
C GLY A 100 8.84 -2.44 3.32
N VAL A 101 8.70 -2.66 2.01
CA VAL A 101 8.98 -3.98 1.43
C VAL A 101 10.41 -4.45 1.70
N LYS A 102 10.58 -5.75 1.89
CA LYS A 102 11.90 -6.35 2.13
C LYS A 102 12.66 -6.52 0.82
N LYS A 103 13.85 -5.96 0.77
CA LYS A 103 14.82 -6.19 -0.30
C LYS A 103 15.95 -7.11 0.18
N GLY A 104 16.42 -7.99 -0.69
CA GLY A 104 17.61 -8.79 -0.51
C GLY A 104 18.91 -7.99 -0.73
N PRO A 105 20.07 -8.63 -0.45
CA PRO A 105 21.37 -8.09 -0.78
C PRO A 105 21.49 -7.83 -2.30
N GLY A 106 22.05 -6.69 -2.69
CA GLY A 106 22.25 -6.34 -4.11
C GLY A 106 21.00 -5.87 -4.88
N GLN A 107 19.78 -6.11 -4.37
CA GLN A 107 18.55 -5.58 -4.97
C GLN A 107 18.47 -4.06 -4.82
N LYS A 108 18.10 -3.38 -5.92
CA LYS A 108 17.85 -1.93 -5.91
C LYS A 108 16.39 -1.68 -5.56
N HIS A 109 16.17 -0.76 -4.64
CA HIS A 109 14.84 -0.29 -4.27
C HIS A 109 14.76 1.23 -4.41
N ILE A 110 13.92 1.68 -5.34
CA ILE A 110 13.63 3.11 -5.58
C ILE A 110 12.24 3.38 -5.03
N CYS A 111 12.11 4.40 -4.19
CA CYS A 111 10.82 4.80 -3.64
C CYS A 111 10.46 6.22 -4.08
N TYR A 112 9.33 6.36 -4.76
CA TYR A 112 8.65 7.64 -4.90
C TYR A 112 7.87 7.90 -3.60
N CYS A 113 8.38 8.82 -2.78
CA CYS A 113 7.76 9.20 -1.52
C CYS A 113 6.75 10.33 -1.76
N HIS A 114 5.48 10.03 -1.54
CA HIS A 114 4.42 11.02 -1.51
C HIS A 114 4.38 11.71 -0.14
N SER A 115 3.57 12.77 -0.04
CA SER A 115 3.18 13.31 1.27
C SER A 115 2.55 12.20 2.12
N PRO A 116 3.02 11.99 3.36
CA PRO A 116 2.56 10.89 4.20
C PRO A 116 1.07 11.02 4.52
N MET A 117 0.46 9.91 4.96
CA MET A 117 -0.97 9.79 5.31
C MET A 117 -1.44 10.81 6.37
N ARG A 118 -1.72 12.04 5.92
CA ARG A 118 -2.03 13.19 6.77
C ARG A 118 -3.17 12.93 7.76
N TYR A 119 -4.17 12.16 7.38
CA TYR A 119 -5.29 11.81 8.27
C TYR A 119 -4.89 10.94 9.47
N ALA A 120 -3.83 10.13 9.37
CA ALA A 120 -3.38 9.31 10.49
C ALA A 120 -2.51 10.12 11.47
N TRP A 121 -1.81 11.15 10.96
CA TRP A 121 -0.85 11.95 11.72
C TRP A 121 -1.44 13.27 12.24
N ASP A 122 -2.16 14.02 11.39
CA ASP A 122 -2.76 15.31 11.74
C ASP A 122 -4.16 15.15 12.36
N LEU A 123 -4.89 14.10 11.96
CA LEU A 123 -6.25 13.78 12.46
C LEU A 123 -6.25 12.51 13.32
N GLN A 124 -5.14 12.26 14.02
CA GLN A 124 -4.95 11.05 14.83
C GLN A 124 -6.10 10.81 15.81
N GLU A 125 -6.64 11.86 16.43
CA GLU A 125 -7.78 11.71 17.35
C GLU A 125 -9.09 11.34 16.65
N GLU A 126 -9.40 11.93 15.50
CA GLU A 126 -10.57 11.52 14.68
C GLU A 126 -10.42 10.08 14.20
N TYR A 127 -9.24 9.72 13.71
CA TYR A 127 -8.94 8.35 13.30
C TYR A 127 -9.07 7.36 14.47
N LEU A 128 -8.52 7.69 15.64
CA LEU A 128 -8.68 6.87 16.85
C LEU A 128 -10.13 6.79 17.32
N ASN A 129 -10.92 7.87 17.18
CA ASN A 129 -12.34 7.87 17.54
C ASN A 129 -13.15 6.97 16.60
N ASP A 130 -12.92 7.06 15.29
CA ASP A 130 -13.59 6.21 14.28
C ASP A 130 -13.23 4.73 14.42
N MET A 131 -11.99 4.44 14.84
CA MET A 131 -11.44 3.08 14.86
C MET A 131 -11.58 2.38 16.22
N ALA A 132 -11.37 3.11 17.32
CA ALA A 132 -11.33 2.57 18.67
C ALA A 132 -12.53 2.96 19.54
N GLY A 133 -13.35 3.91 19.09
CA GLY A 133 -14.45 4.45 19.90
C GLY A 133 -13.94 4.85 21.28
N LYS A 134 -14.63 4.43 22.34
CA LYS A 134 -14.23 4.71 23.74
C LYS A 134 -13.24 3.69 24.35
N SER A 135 -12.74 2.71 23.58
CA SER A 135 -11.86 1.66 24.11
C SER A 135 -10.44 2.17 24.37
N THR A 136 -10.08 2.31 25.65
CA THR A 136 -8.75 2.79 26.07
C THR A 136 -7.62 1.83 25.68
N VAL A 137 -7.87 0.52 25.72
CA VAL A 137 -6.87 -0.51 25.35
C VAL A 137 -6.56 -0.45 23.85
N LEU A 138 -7.58 -0.38 23.00
CA LEU A 138 -7.40 -0.34 21.55
C LEU A 138 -6.75 0.97 21.10
N ARG A 139 -7.08 2.09 21.77
CA ARG A 139 -6.40 3.38 21.59
C ARG A 139 -4.91 3.31 21.94
N GLY A 140 -4.55 2.63 23.04
CA GLY A 140 -3.14 2.46 23.45
C GLY A 140 -2.31 1.71 22.41
N ILE A 141 -2.85 0.58 21.90
CA ILE A 141 -2.18 -0.21 20.86
C ILE A 141 -2.00 0.63 19.58
N MET A 142 -3.04 1.30 19.11
CA MET A 142 -2.94 2.13 17.90
C MET A 142 -1.96 3.29 18.06
N ARG A 143 -1.92 3.96 19.21
CA ARG A 143 -0.95 5.04 19.47
C ARG A 143 0.49 4.55 19.45
N PHE A 144 0.77 3.32 19.89
CA PHE A 144 2.11 2.74 19.81
C PHE A 144 2.57 2.51 18.36
N PHE A 145 1.68 2.09 17.47
CA PHE A 145 2.00 1.89 16.04
C PHE A 145 2.00 3.20 15.22
N LEU A 146 1.42 4.26 15.77
CA LEU A 146 1.33 5.60 15.17
C LEU A 146 2.36 6.59 15.72
N ASN A 147 3.31 6.16 16.57
CA ASN A 147 4.44 6.97 17.06
C ASN A 147 5.75 6.33 16.61
#